data_AF-A0A401FL30-F1
#
_entry.id   AF-A0A401FL30-F1
#
_cell.length_a   1.000
_cell.length_b   1.000
_cell.length_c   1.000
_cell.angle_alpha   90.00
_cell.angle_beta   90.00
_cell.angle_gamma   90.00
#
_symmetry.space_group_name_H-M   'P 1'
#
loop_
_entity.id
_entity.type
_entity.pdbx_description
1 polymer ?
#
loop_
_entity_poly.entity_id
_entity_poly.type
_entity_poly.pdbx_seq_one_letter_code
_entity_poly.pdbx_strand_id
1 'polypeptide(L)'
;MAEFCKQNNMYNFDCVQQPMHMLALATGEEPAHVPGLIHDLNENYFERISAIEFAVENDDGKNTKGLLQADIVLLGVSRTSKTPLSLYLANHNLKVANLPIGPTMQIPEELKQVETKRIFGLINTPEKLSRIRKQRMISYGMDANTPYSDPEYIKKELNFAKKLYRDLGCLSINVSNKSIEETSTIILESLDLDETALNPD
;
A
#
# COMPACT_ATOMS: atom_id res chain seq x y z
N MET A 1 27.99 -17.87 -20.04
CA MET A 1 26.78 -17.43 -20.78
C MET A 1 27.14 -16.75 -22.10
N ALA A 2 27.95 -15.67 -22.09
CA ALA A 2 28.36 -14.96 -23.31
C ALA A 2 28.99 -15.87 -24.38
N GLU A 3 29.86 -16.78 -23.97
CA GLU A 3 30.53 -17.73 -24.88
C GLU A 3 29.56 -18.77 -25.47
N PHE A 4 28.61 -19.25 -24.68
CA PHE A 4 27.52 -20.12 -25.13
C PHE A 4 26.61 -19.40 -26.14
N CYS A 5 26.23 -18.16 -25.88
CA CYS A 5 25.41 -17.37 -26.80
C CYS A 5 26.14 -17.13 -28.14
N LYS A 6 27.44 -16.84 -28.09
CA LYS A 6 28.27 -16.68 -29.30
C LYS A 6 28.35 -17.96 -30.13
N GLN A 7 28.52 -19.12 -29.49
CA GLN A 7 28.58 -20.42 -30.17
C GLN A 7 27.24 -20.82 -30.80
N ASN A 8 26.12 -20.40 -30.21
CA ASN A 8 24.77 -20.73 -30.68
C ASN A 8 24.11 -19.60 -31.50
N ASN A 9 24.89 -18.59 -31.91
CA ASN A 9 24.41 -17.46 -32.70
C ASN A 9 23.22 -16.72 -32.05
N MET A 10 23.23 -16.62 -30.71
CA MET A 10 22.23 -15.92 -29.92
C MET A 10 22.74 -14.56 -29.45
N TYR A 11 21.85 -13.58 -29.40
CA TYR A 11 22.17 -12.27 -28.80
C TYR A 11 22.33 -12.40 -27.28
N ASN A 12 23.34 -11.72 -26.74
CA ASN A 12 23.58 -11.59 -25.31
C ASN A 12 23.76 -10.11 -24.96
N PHE A 13 23.06 -9.64 -23.94
CA PHE A 13 23.21 -8.29 -23.42
C PHE A 13 23.35 -8.38 -21.90
N ASP A 14 24.51 -7.96 -21.39
CA ASP A 14 24.80 -7.98 -19.97
C ASP A 14 24.45 -6.63 -19.34
N CYS A 15 23.32 -6.59 -18.64
CA CYS A 15 22.81 -5.38 -18.00
C CYS A 15 23.38 -5.15 -16.59
N VAL A 16 24.19 -6.07 -16.04
CA VAL A 16 24.63 -6.00 -14.64
C VAL A 16 26.15 -5.86 -14.55
N GLN A 17 26.90 -6.73 -15.24
CA GLN A 17 28.35 -6.78 -15.09
C GLN A 17 29.06 -5.55 -15.66
N GLN A 18 28.49 -4.97 -16.73
CA GLN A 18 29.02 -3.74 -17.35
C GLN A 18 28.86 -2.51 -16.43
N PRO A 19 27.66 -2.17 -15.90
CA PRO A 19 27.53 -1.12 -14.90
C PRO A 19 28.33 -1.37 -13.62
N MET A 20 28.39 -2.62 -13.15
CA MET A 20 29.12 -2.98 -11.93
C MET A 20 30.63 -2.71 -12.05
N HIS A 21 31.22 -3.01 -13.21
CA HIS A 21 32.63 -2.67 -13.47
C HIS A 21 32.83 -1.15 -13.52
N MET A 22 31.92 -0.41 -14.15
CA MET A 22 31.99 1.06 -14.17
C MET A 22 31.93 1.67 -12.76
N LEU A 23 31.09 1.11 -11.89
CA LEU A 23 31.02 1.51 -10.47
C LEU A 23 32.33 1.19 -9.74
N ALA A 24 32.87 -0.02 -9.90
CA ALA A 24 34.14 -0.42 -9.29
C ALA A 24 35.30 0.51 -9.67
N LEU A 25 35.38 0.91 -10.94
CA LEU A 25 36.38 1.87 -11.42
C LEU A 25 36.19 3.27 -10.82
N ALA A 26 34.94 3.68 -10.60
CA ALA A 26 34.61 5.00 -10.05
C ALA A 26 34.85 5.09 -8.54
N THR A 27 34.57 4.01 -7.80
CA THR A 27 34.70 3.95 -6.34
C THR A 27 36.07 3.46 -5.88
N GLY A 28 36.80 2.71 -6.73
CA GLY A 28 38.03 2.02 -6.36
C GLY A 28 37.79 0.74 -5.55
N GLU A 29 36.54 0.29 -5.44
CA GLU A 29 36.14 -0.90 -4.68
C GLU A 29 35.81 -2.06 -5.63
N GLU A 30 36.31 -3.26 -5.32
CA GLU A 30 36.03 -4.45 -6.10
C GLU A 30 34.65 -5.04 -5.75
N PRO A 31 33.88 -5.57 -6.71
CA PRO A 31 32.61 -6.23 -6.42
C PRO A 31 32.83 -7.43 -5.49
N ALA A 32 31.95 -7.60 -4.48
CA ALA A 32 32.14 -8.64 -3.47
C ALA A 32 32.10 -10.08 -4.00
N HIS A 33 31.56 -10.32 -5.21
CA HIS A 33 31.51 -11.61 -5.90
C HIS A 33 31.01 -12.81 -5.07
N VAL A 34 30.18 -12.57 -4.04
CA VAL A 34 29.62 -13.61 -3.19
C VAL A 34 28.40 -14.26 -3.87
N PRO A 35 28.45 -15.56 -4.24
CA PRO A 35 27.29 -16.27 -4.75
C PRO A 35 26.39 -16.65 -3.57
N GLY A 36 25.12 -16.24 -3.63
CA GLY A 36 24.15 -16.49 -2.55
C GLY A 36 24.07 -15.31 -1.59
N LEU A 37 22.98 -14.54 -1.71
CA LEU A 37 22.59 -13.42 -0.85
C LEU A 37 22.16 -13.89 0.56
N ILE A 38 23.06 -14.55 1.29
CA ILE A 38 22.74 -15.04 2.65
C ILE A 38 23.40 -14.18 3.74
N HIS A 39 24.37 -13.31 3.39
CA HIS A 39 25.11 -12.61 4.45
C HIS A 39 24.48 -11.29 4.92
N ASP A 40 23.71 -10.59 4.08
CA ASP A 40 23.10 -9.27 4.37
C ASP A 40 21.56 -9.29 4.32
N LEU A 41 20.94 -10.32 4.89
CA LEU A 41 19.51 -10.25 5.25
C LEU A 41 19.39 -9.31 6.46
N ASN A 42 19.52 -8.01 6.19
CA ASN A 42 19.50 -6.93 7.18
C ASN A 42 18.21 -6.99 8.02
N GLU A 43 18.28 -6.60 9.30
CA GLU A 43 17.09 -6.45 10.17
C GLU A 43 15.98 -5.68 9.45
N ASN A 44 16.34 -4.63 8.70
CA ASN A 44 15.45 -3.86 7.84
C ASN A 44 14.67 -4.74 6.83
N TYR A 45 15.31 -5.73 6.19
CA TYR A 45 14.63 -6.67 5.30
C TYR A 45 13.58 -7.49 6.07
N PHE A 46 13.92 -8.00 7.25
CA PHE A 46 12.97 -8.78 8.06
C PHE A 46 11.83 -7.92 8.62
N GLU A 47 12.11 -6.68 9.02
CA GLU A 47 11.09 -5.71 9.41
C GLU A 47 10.13 -5.42 8.26
N ARG A 48 10.66 -5.21 7.04
CA ARG A 48 9.85 -5.02 5.84
C ARG A 48 8.95 -6.21 5.55
N ILE A 49 9.51 -7.42 5.58
CA ILE A 49 8.74 -8.64 5.35
C ILE A 49 7.65 -8.79 6.42
N SER A 50 7.97 -8.53 7.69
CA SER A 50 6.99 -8.55 8.78
C SER A 50 5.88 -7.52 8.59
N ALA A 51 6.20 -6.31 8.14
CA ALA A 51 5.21 -5.27 7.85
C ALA A 51 4.29 -5.67 6.69
N ILE A 52 4.84 -6.27 5.63
CA ILE A 52 4.07 -6.77 4.48
C ILE A 52 3.14 -7.90 4.90
N GLU A 53 3.64 -8.90 5.64
CA GLU A 53 2.84 -10.00 6.18
C GLU A 53 1.69 -9.47 7.04
N PHE A 54 2.00 -8.53 7.93
CA PHE A 54 0.98 -7.86 8.75
C PHE A 54 -0.09 -7.16 7.89
N ALA A 55 0.31 -6.42 6.85
CA ALA A 55 -0.63 -5.73 5.99
C ALA A 55 -1.55 -6.69 5.20
N VAL A 56 -1.01 -7.83 4.77
CA VAL A 56 -1.79 -8.89 4.10
C VAL A 56 -2.78 -9.53 5.07
N GLU A 57 -2.35 -9.85 6.29
CA GLU A 57 -3.23 -10.43 7.32
C GLU A 57 -4.34 -9.48 7.79
N ASN A 58 -4.13 -8.16 7.67
CA ASN A 58 -5.03 -7.13 8.15
C ASN A 58 -5.74 -6.34 7.02
N ASP A 59 -5.82 -6.89 5.80
CA ASP A 59 -6.44 -6.19 4.65
C ASP A 59 -7.98 -6.11 4.72
N ASP A 60 -8.63 -7.10 5.35
CA ASP A 60 -10.09 -7.23 5.33
C ASP A 60 -10.82 -6.68 6.58
N GLY A 61 -10.06 -6.20 7.57
CA GLY A 61 -10.57 -5.60 8.80
C GLY A 61 -11.21 -6.59 9.79
N LYS A 62 -11.04 -7.92 9.61
CA LYS A 62 -11.57 -8.92 10.56
C LYS A 62 -10.73 -9.06 11.83
N ASN A 63 -9.44 -8.76 11.76
CA ASN A 63 -8.54 -8.84 12.90
C ASN A 63 -8.56 -7.52 13.71
N THR A 64 -9.47 -7.43 14.68
CA THR A 64 -9.60 -6.22 15.51
C THR A 64 -8.37 -5.94 16.37
N LYS A 65 -7.63 -6.98 16.77
CA LYS A 65 -6.37 -6.83 17.51
C LYS A 65 -5.26 -6.22 16.67
N GLY A 66 -5.26 -6.48 15.36
CA GLY A 66 -4.34 -5.86 14.41
C GLY A 66 -4.45 -4.34 14.38
N LEU A 67 -5.64 -3.78 14.61
CA LEU A 67 -5.81 -2.32 14.68
C LEU A 67 -4.95 -1.67 15.77
N LEU A 68 -4.77 -2.34 16.91
CA LEU A 68 -3.99 -1.83 18.03
C LEU A 68 -2.48 -1.96 17.82
N GLN A 69 -2.06 -2.87 16.94
CA GLN A 69 -0.65 -3.15 16.65
C GLN A 69 -0.14 -2.41 15.41
N ALA A 70 -1.04 -1.79 14.65
CA ALA A 70 -0.71 -1.09 13.42
C ALA A 70 -0.05 0.27 13.70
N ASP A 71 0.95 0.60 12.88
CA ASP A 71 1.52 1.93 12.79
C ASP A 71 0.55 2.88 12.08
N ILE A 72 -0.20 2.35 11.11
CA ILE A 72 -1.16 3.07 10.28
C ILE A 72 -2.46 2.27 10.15
N VAL A 73 -3.60 2.93 10.39
CA VAL A 73 -4.94 2.35 10.18
C VAL A 73 -5.63 3.09 9.05
N LEU A 74 -5.89 2.41 7.93
CA LEU A 74 -6.59 2.97 6.78
C LEU A 74 -8.08 2.63 6.84
N LEU A 75 -8.90 3.67 6.95
CA LEU A 75 -10.36 3.58 6.89
C LEU A 75 -10.82 3.94 5.48
N GLY A 76 -11.85 3.27 4.95
CA GLY A 76 -12.37 3.65 3.64
C GLY A 76 -13.50 2.78 3.13
N VAL A 77 -14.39 3.35 2.32
CA VAL A 77 -15.40 2.58 1.59
C VAL A 77 -14.75 1.64 0.57
N SER A 78 -15.48 0.67 0.04
CA SER A 78 -14.94 -0.23 -1.00
C SER A 78 -14.43 0.57 -2.21
N ARG A 79 -13.26 0.19 -2.75
CA ARG A 79 -12.58 0.81 -3.91
C ARG A 79 -11.97 2.21 -3.68
N THR A 80 -11.43 2.43 -2.49
CA THR A 80 -10.63 3.61 -2.09
C THR A 80 -9.11 3.35 -2.07
N SER A 81 -8.64 2.35 -2.82
CA SER A 81 -7.21 2.01 -2.94
C SER A 81 -6.48 1.64 -1.63
N LYS A 82 -7.21 1.22 -0.59
CA LYS A 82 -6.62 0.74 0.68
C LYS A 82 -5.58 -0.37 0.50
N THR A 83 -5.94 -1.49 -0.15
CA THR A 83 -5.04 -2.65 -0.29
C THR A 83 -3.74 -2.33 -1.04
N PRO A 84 -3.74 -1.61 -2.18
CA PRO A 84 -2.49 -1.20 -2.81
C PRO A 84 -1.67 -0.21 -1.94
N LEU A 85 -2.34 0.73 -1.26
CA LEU A 85 -1.67 1.71 -0.41
C LEU A 85 -1.05 1.08 0.84
N SER A 86 -1.75 0.13 1.48
CA SER A 86 -1.23 -0.56 2.66
C SER A 86 0.00 -1.40 2.33
N LEU A 87 0.01 -2.08 1.16
CA LEU A 87 1.19 -2.80 0.70
C LEU A 87 2.35 -1.87 0.33
N TYR A 88 2.06 -0.70 -0.24
CA TYR A 88 3.07 0.31 -0.53
C TYR A 88 3.72 0.83 0.76
N LEU A 89 2.92 1.25 1.74
CA LEU A 89 3.41 1.70 3.05
C LEU A 89 4.16 0.59 3.81
N ALA A 90 3.71 -0.66 3.69
CA ALA A 90 4.40 -1.80 4.29
C ALA A 90 5.80 -2.05 3.69
N ASN A 91 6.02 -1.71 2.42
CA ASN A 91 7.36 -1.72 1.83
C ASN A 91 8.30 -0.67 2.46
N HIS A 92 7.75 0.32 3.18
CA HIS A 92 8.48 1.29 4.00
C HIS A 92 8.48 0.89 5.50
N ASN A 93 8.38 -0.41 5.79
CA ASN A 93 8.45 -1.00 7.14
C ASN A 93 7.30 -0.64 8.09
N LEU A 94 6.17 -0.14 7.56
CA LEU A 94 5.03 0.27 8.38
C LEU A 94 3.97 -0.81 8.42
N LYS A 95 3.57 -1.24 9.63
CA LYS A 95 2.46 -2.17 9.83
C LYS A 95 1.15 -1.45 9.57
N VAL A 96 0.51 -1.78 8.44
CA VAL A 96 -0.75 -1.13 8.04
C VAL A 96 -1.94 -2.06 8.20
N ALA A 97 -3.00 -1.60 8.86
CA ALA A 97 -4.26 -2.33 8.96
C ALA A 97 -5.38 -1.60 8.19
N ASN A 98 -6.14 -2.35 7.38
CA ASN A 98 -7.25 -1.81 6.61
C ASN A 98 -8.58 -2.12 7.31
N LEU A 99 -9.37 -1.09 7.59
CA LEU A 99 -10.73 -1.25 8.11
C LEU A 99 -11.75 -0.76 7.08
N PRO A 100 -12.50 -1.66 6.43
CA PRO A 100 -13.59 -1.28 5.54
C PRO A 100 -14.68 -0.50 6.28
N ILE A 101 -15.21 0.55 5.65
CA ILE A 101 -16.26 1.40 6.22
C ILE A 101 -17.52 1.31 5.35
N GLY A 102 -18.67 1.13 6.00
CA GLY A 102 -19.98 1.17 5.35
C GLY A 102 -21.13 1.29 6.36
N PRO A 103 -22.33 1.73 5.94
CA PRO A 103 -23.44 2.03 6.86
C PRO A 103 -23.93 0.84 7.69
N THR A 104 -23.76 -0.39 7.19
CA THR A 104 -24.18 -1.63 7.85
C THR A 104 -23.07 -2.29 8.66
N MET A 105 -21.85 -1.75 8.61
CA MET A 105 -20.68 -2.35 9.23
C MET A 105 -20.53 -1.84 10.66
N GLN A 106 -20.34 -2.77 11.61
CA GLN A 106 -20.03 -2.40 12.98
C GLN A 106 -18.57 -1.93 13.05
N ILE A 107 -18.35 -0.76 13.65
CA ILE A 107 -17.01 -0.23 13.90
C ILE A 107 -16.48 -0.89 15.17
N PRO A 108 -15.32 -1.56 15.13
CA PRO A 108 -14.73 -2.20 16.30
C PRO A 108 -14.43 -1.16 17.40
N GLU A 109 -14.66 -1.53 18.67
CA GLU A 109 -14.36 -0.67 19.81
C GLU A 109 -12.86 -0.43 19.96
N GLU A 110 -12.03 -1.36 19.50
CA GLU A 110 -10.58 -1.26 19.42
C GLU A 110 -10.13 -0.04 18.61
N LEU A 111 -10.89 0.38 17.59
CA LEU A 111 -10.56 1.58 16.81
C LEU A 111 -10.49 2.84 17.69
N LYS A 112 -11.30 2.92 18.75
CA LYS A 112 -11.29 4.06 19.69
C LYS A 112 -10.06 4.09 20.60
N GLN A 113 -9.35 2.96 20.70
CA GLN A 113 -8.12 2.83 21.48
C GLN A 113 -6.89 3.14 20.63
N VAL A 114 -7.02 3.17 19.30
CA VAL A 114 -5.95 3.58 18.39
C VAL A 114 -5.77 5.08 18.49
N GLU A 115 -4.51 5.53 18.54
CA GLU A 115 -4.19 6.96 18.50
C GLU A 115 -4.70 7.60 17.21
N THR A 116 -5.51 8.66 17.31
CA THR A 116 -6.14 9.33 16.17
C THR A 116 -5.14 9.72 15.06
N LYS A 117 -3.91 10.11 15.41
CA LYS A 117 -2.86 10.48 14.44
C LYS A 117 -2.45 9.34 13.51
N ARG A 118 -2.69 8.08 13.90
CA ARG A 118 -2.38 6.88 13.11
C ARG A 118 -3.56 6.46 12.22
N ILE A 119 -4.70 7.11 12.32
CA ILE A 119 -5.93 6.76 11.61
C ILE A 119 -6.09 7.67 10.39
N PHE A 120 -6.32 7.09 9.22
CA PHE A 120 -6.45 7.84 7.97
C PHE A 120 -7.71 7.42 7.21
N GLY A 121 -8.60 8.37 6.96
CA GLY A 121 -9.84 8.16 6.23
C GLY A 121 -9.71 8.44 4.74
N LEU A 122 -9.70 7.39 3.91
CA LEU A 122 -9.65 7.50 2.46
C LEU A 122 -11.05 7.72 1.87
N ILE A 123 -11.21 8.79 1.10
CA ILE A 123 -12.44 9.09 0.36
C ILE A 123 -12.17 9.19 -1.14
N ASN A 124 -13.20 8.91 -1.92
CA ASN A 124 -13.18 9.07 -3.37
C ASN A 124 -14.51 9.70 -3.82
N THR A 125 -14.60 10.09 -5.08
CA THR A 125 -15.81 10.70 -5.66
C THR A 125 -16.83 9.61 -5.99
N PRO A 126 -18.15 9.88 -5.84
CA PRO A 126 -19.20 8.95 -6.21
C PRO A 126 -19.06 8.43 -7.65
N GLU A 127 -18.70 9.30 -8.57
CA GLU A 127 -18.57 9.02 -10.00
C GLU A 127 -17.43 8.04 -10.27
N LYS A 128 -16.25 8.26 -9.64
CA LYS A 128 -15.11 7.34 -9.76
C LYS A 128 -15.39 6.00 -9.12
N LEU A 129 -15.98 5.99 -7.93
CA LEU A 129 -16.36 4.75 -7.25
C LEU A 129 -17.38 3.95 -8.07
N SER A 130 -18.42 4.61 -8.59
CA SER A 130 -19.42 3.96 -9.43
C SER A 130 -18.73 3.32 -10.63
N ARG A 131 -17.90 4.07 -11.37
CA ARG A 131 -17.16 3.56 -12.53
C ARG A 131 -16.30 2.33 -12.18
N ILE A 132 -15.50 2.39 -11.12
CA ILE A 132 -14.61 1.27 -10.72
C ILE A 132 -15.44 0.05 -10.29
N ARG A 133 -16.54 0.26 -9.56
CA ARG A 133 -17.41 -0.82 -9.08
C ARG A 133 -18.18 -1.47 -10.23
N LYS A 134 -18.66 -0.69 -11.20
CA LYS A 134 -19.26 -1.23 -12.44
C LYS A 134 -18.28 -2.12 -13.19
N GLN A 135 -17.05 -1.64 -13.40
CA GLN A 135 -16.01 -2.43 -14.07
C GLN A 135 -15.72 -3.75 -13.33
N ARG A 136 -15.70 -3.71 -11.99
CA ARG A 136 -15.53 -4.92 -11.17
C ARG A 136 -16.69 -5.91 -11.38
N MET A 137 -17.94 -5.45 -11.37
CA MET A 137 -19.09 -6.34 -11.57
C MET A 137 -19.05 -7.00 -12.94
N ILE A 138 -18.73 -6.24 -13.99
CA ILE A 138 -18.54 -6.75 -15.35
C ILE A 138 -17.43 -7.81 -15.38
N SER A 139 -16.28 -7.57 -14.71
CA SER A 139 -15.18 -8.54 -14.65
C SER A 139 -15.54 -9.85 -13.96
N TYR A 140 -16.57 -9.84 -13.11
CA TYR A 140 -17.09 -11.04 -12.45
C TYR A 140 -18.27 -11.69 -13.20
N GLY A 141 -18.61 -11.19 -14.39
CA GLY A 141 -19.75 -11.67 -15.17
C GLY A 141 -21.11 -11.29 -14.56
N MET A 142 -21.16 -10.26 -13.71
CA MET A 142 -22.38 -9.78 -13.06
C MET A 142 -22.92 -8.50 -13.72
N ASP A 143 -24.18 -8.16 -13.43
CA ASP A 143 -24.78 -6.89 -13.88
C ASP A 143 -23.99 -5.69 -13.35
N ALA A 144 -23.70 -4.73 -14.23
CA ALA A 144 -23.03 -3.50 -13.88
C ALA A 144 -23.90 -2.57 -13.01
N ASN A 145 -25.22 -2.67 -13.07
CA ASN A 145 -26.16 -1.80 -12.37
C ASN A 145 -26.75 -2.52 -11.14
N THR A 146 -25.98 -2.51 -10.05
CA THR A 146 -26.37 -3.09 -8.76
C THR A 146 -26.36 -2.00 -7.68
N PRO A 147 -26.98 -2.23 -6.51
CA PRO A 147 -26.84 -1.30 -5.37
C PRO A 147 -25.39 -1.00 -4.99
N TYR A 148 -24.45 -1.92 -5.27
CA TYR A 148 -23.03 -1.72 -5.03
C TYR A 148 -22.41 -0.63 -5.91
N SER A 149 -22.86 -0.50 -7.16
CA SER A 149 -22.36 0.47 -8.14
C SER A 149 -23.26 1.70 -8.32
N ASP A 150 -24.40 1.74 -7.64
CA ASP A 150 -25.38 2.83 -7.68
C ASP A 150 -24.82 4.11 -7.00
N PRO A 151 -24.77 5.25 -7.70
CA PRO A 151 -24.27 6.51 -7.14
C PRO A 151 -24.99 6.98 -5.88
N GLU A 152 -26.29 6.76 -5.72
CA GLU A 152 -27.06 7.18 -4.55
C GLU A 152 -26.71 6.37 -3.31
N TYR A 153 -26.49 5.06 -3.47
CA TYR A 153 -25.98 4.22 -2.39
C TYR A 153 -24.53 4.58 -2.03
N ILE A 154 -23.68 4.81 -3.03
CA ILE A 154 -22.29 5.24 -2.82
C ILE A 154 -22.24 6.59 -2.07
N LYS A 155 -23.12 7.55 -2.40
CA LYS A 155 -23.22 8.82 -1.66
C LYS A 155 -23.55 8.58 -0.19
N LYS A 156 -24.46 7.66 0.13
CA LYS A 156 -24.79 7.31 1.53
C LYS A 156 -23.59 6.71 2.25
N GLU A 157 -22.85 5.80 1.61
CA GLU A 157 -21.61 5.23 2.17
C GLU A 157 -20.56 6.31 2.44
N LEU A 158 -20.32 7.20 1.48
CA LEU A 158 -19.36 8.30 1.61
C LEU A 158 -19.76 9.28 2.70
N ASN A 159 -21.05 9.61 2.83
CA ASN A 159 -21.55 10.49 3.88
C ASN A 159 -21.38 9.86 5.27
N PHE A 160 -21.63 8.56 5.40
CA PHE A 160 -21.36 7.82 6.62
C PHE A 160 -19.86 7.85 6.97
N ALA A 161 -18.99 7.55 6.01
CA ALA A 161 -17.54 7.57 6.21
C ALA A 161 -17.02 8.97 6.62
N LYS A 162 -17.44 10.03 5.92
CA LYS A 162 -17.07 11.41 6.26
C LYS A 162 -17.57 11.85 7.64
N LYS A 163 -18.73 11.35 8.07
CA LYS A 163 -19.21 11.59 9.44
C LYS A 163 -18.30 10.89 10.44
N LEU A 164 -18.02 9.60 10.25
CA LEU A 164 -17.12 8.84 11.11
C LEU A 164 -15.74 9.49 11.23
N TYR A 165 -15.15 9.96 10.13
CA TYR A 165 -13.82 10.59 10.17
C TYR A 165 -13.80 11.89 10.96
N ARG A 166 -14.88 12.69 10.88
CA ARG A 166 -15.04 13.89 11.70
C ARG A 166 -15.21 13.54 13.17
N ASP A 167 -16.00 12.52 13.48
CA ASP A 167 -16.25 12.08 14.85
C ASP A 167 -14.96 11.51 15.49
N LEU A 168 -14.10 10.85 14.71
CA LEU A 168 -12.78 10.35 15.15
C LEU A 168 -11.70 11.44 15.19
N GLY A 169 -11.90 12.58 14.50
CA GLY A 169 -10.88 13.62 14.35
C GLY A 169 -9.69 13.21 13.48
N CYS A 170 -9.85 12.19 12.63
CA CYS A 170 -8.76 11.64 11.83
C CYS A 170 -8.58 12.37 10.49
N LEU A 171 -7.37 12.34 9.92
CA LEU A 171 -7.10 12.98 8.62
C LEU A 171 -7.89 12.28 7.51
N SER A 172 -8.65 13.04 6.72
CA SER A 172 -9.37 12.52 5.56
C SER A 172 -8.69 12.89 4.25
N ILE A 173 -8.32 11.90 3.46
CA ILE A 173 -7.54 12.06 2.22
C ILE A 173 -8.42 11.71 1.02
N ASN A 174 -8.54 12.65 0.09
CA ASN A 174 -9.24 12.40 -1.17
C ASN A 174 -8.29 11.78 -2.20
N VAL A 175 -8.48 10.49 -2.48
CA VAL A 175 -7.63 9.71 -3.39
C VAL A 175 -8.12 9.74 -4.85
N SER A 176 -9.14 10.55 -5.19
CA SER A 176 -9.71 10.55 -6.53
C SER A 176 -8.68 10.76 -7.62
N ASN A 177 -7.80 11.76 -7.49
CA ASN A 177 -6.83 12.17 -8.51
C ASN A 177 -5.38 12.00 -8.02
N LYS A 178 -5.16 11.17 -7.00
CA LYS A 178 -3.85 10.95 -6.41
C LYS A 178 -3.34 9.57 -6.77
N SER A 179 -2.04 9.46 -7.02
CA SER A 179 -1.35 8.18 -7.08
C SER A 179 -1.23 7.56 -5.68
N ILE A 180 -0.73 6.32 -5.62
CA ILE A 180 -0.49 5.64 -4.34
C ILE A 180 0.65 6.35 -3.60
N GLU A 181 1.70 6.70 -4.33
CA GLU A 181 2.88 7.44 -3.88
C GLU A 181 2.47 8.79 -3.29
N GLU A 182 1.72 9.62 -4.04
CA GLU A 182 1.24 10.93 -3.52
C GLU A 182 0.37 10.80 -2.26
N THR A 183 -0.41 9.72 -2.16
CA THR A 183 -1.23 9.46 -0.97
C THR A 183 -0.39 8.98 0.21
N SER A 184 0.63 8.17 -0.05
CA SER A 184 1.61 7.71 0.93
C SER A 184 2.40 8.89 1.51
N THR A 185 2.93 9.77 0.65
CA THR A 185 3.67 10.95 1.08
C THR A 185 2.85 11.82 2.04
N ILE A 186 1.57 12.08 1.76
CA ILE A 186 0.68 12.83 2.68
C ILE A 186 0.57 12.15 4.06
N ILE A 187 0.48 10.82 4.09
CA ILE A 187 0.38 10.05 5.33
C ILE A 187 1.71 10.14 6.10
N LEU A 188 2.83 9.91 5.44
CA LEU A 188 4.16 9.93 6.05
C LEU A 188 4.50 11.32 6.61
N GLU A 189 4.29 12.38 5.81
CA GLU A 189 4.49 13.78 6.24
C GLU A 189 3.63 14.12 7.47
N SER A 190 2.39 13.63 7.54
CA SER A 190 1.51 13.88 8.69
C SER A 190 1.94 13.16 9.98
N LEU A 191 2.82 12.15 9.85
CA LEU A 191 3.41 11.41 10.96
C LEU A 191 4.83 11.91 11.30
N ASP A 192 5.30 12.99 10.66
CA ASP A 192 6.67 13.48 10.72
C ASP A 192 7.71 12.41 10.32
N LEU A 193 7.33 11.53 9.39
CA LEU A 193 8.20 10.50 8.80
C LEU A 193 8.66 10.94 7.41
N ASP A 194 9.96 11.05 7.21
CA ASP A 194 10.53 11.35 5.90
C ASP A 194 10.60 10.08 5.03
N GLU A 195 10.02 10.13 3.83
CA GLU A 195 10.04 9.03 2.85
C GLU A 195 11.48 8.69 2.42
N THR A 196 12.40 9.66 2.48
CA THR A 196 13.84 9.50 2.23
C THR A 196 14.62 8.92 3.42
N ALA A 197 14.08 9.01 4.65
CA ALA A 197 14.73 8.47 5.84
C ALA A 197 14.43 6.97 6.04
N LEU A 198 13.32 6.49 5.46
CA LEU A 198 12.87 5.10 5.58
C LEU A 198 13.52 4.13 4.57
N ASN A 199 14.18 4.67 3.53
CA ASN A 199 15.02 3.92 2.59
C ASN A 199 16.37 4.63 2.46
N PRO A 200 17.30 4.48 3.42
CA PRO A 200 18.67 4.93 3.21
C PRO A 200 19.29 4.05 2.11
N ASP A 201 19.83 4.69 1.09
CA ASP A 201 20.63 4.06 0.02
C ASP A 201 21.74 3.14 0.57
#